data_AF-A6YCK0-F1
#
_entry.id   AF-A6YCK0-F1
#
_cell.length_a   1.000
_cell.length_b   1.000
_cell.length_c   1.000
_cell.angle_alpha   90.00
_cell.angle_beta   90.00
_cell.angle_gamma   90.00
#
_symmetry.space_group_name_H-M   'P 1'
#
loop_
_entity.id
_entity.type
_entity.pdbx_description
1 polymer ?
#
loop_
_entity_poly.entity_id
_entity_poly.type
_entity_poly.pdbx_seq_one_letter_code
_entity_poly.pdbx_strand_id
1 'polypeptide(L)'
;MILNEELMKAYNQEPDMCWECYSCVKICPQGAIEMRGYVDFVPLGAACTPMRGTDAIMWTVKFRNGKILRFKFPIRTTPWGSIQPFEGLPEPSTDGLKDELLTGEPDILEVSELPTLKK
;
A
#
# COMPACT_ATOMS: atom_id res chain seq x y z
N MET A 1 7.29 5.74 -14.23
CA MET A 1 7.01 4.78 -15.33
C MET A 1 6.23 5.50 -16.39
N ILE A 2 6.61 5.36 -17.65
CA ILE A 2 5.90 5.95 -18.80
C ILE A 2 5.87 4.93 -19.94
N LEU A 3 4.83 4.97 -20.78
CA LEU A 3 4.70 4.14 -21.97
C LEU A 3 5.48 4.78 -23.12
N ASN A 4 6.32 4.00 -23.82
CA ASN A 4 6.75 4.35 -25.17
C ASN A 4 5.69 3.82 -26.15
N GLU A 5 5.00 4.72 -26.85
CA GLU A 5 3.88 4.40 -27.75
C GLU A 5 4.33 3.82 -29.09
N GLU A 6 5.54 4.13 -29.58
CA GLU A 6 6.07 3.56 -30.81
C GLU A 6 6.47 2.09 -30.63
N LEU A 7 7.13 1.79 -29.50
CA LEU A 7 7.58 0.44 -29.16
C LEU A 7 6.50 -0.38 -28.44
N MET A 8 5.44 0.26 -27.95
CA MET A 8 4.41 -0.30 -27.09
C MET A 8 5.00 -1.02 -25.85
N LYS A 9 6.00 -0.38 -25.23
CA LYS A 9 6.70 -0.88 -24.02
C LYS A 9 6.94 0.24 -23.03
N ALA A 10 6.68 -0.02 -21.75
CA ALA A 10 6.92 0.96 -20.71
C ALA A 10 8.39 0.97 -20.23
N TYR A 11 8.84 2.10 -19.70
CA TYR A 11 10.15 2.25 -19.06
C TYR A 11 10.08 3.18 -17.84
N ASN A 12 11.12 3.16 -17.01
CA ASN A 12 11.29 4.16 -15.95
C ASN A 12 12.07 5.36 -16.49
N GLN A 13 11.45 6.53 -16.55
CA GLN A 13 12.08 7.75 -17.07
C GLN A 13 13.09 8.39 -16.10
N GLU A 14 12.99 8.11 -14.80
CA GLU A 14 13.83 8.73 -13.77
C GLU A 14 14.16 7.68 -12.68
N PRO A 15 15.13 6.79 -12.93
CA PRO A 15 15.44 5.67 -12.04
C PRO A 15 16.13 6.06 -10.73
N ASP A 16 16.79 7.22 -10.69
CA ASP A 16 17.40 7.82 -9.50
C ASP A 16 16.35 8.42 -8.54
N MET A 17 15.20 8.85 -9.05
CA MET A 17 14.03 9.24 -8.25
C MET A 17 13.10 8.05 -7.93
N CYS A 18 13.49 6.83 -8.30
CA CYS A 18 12.75 5.63 -7.92
C CYS A 18 12.87 5.42 -6.40
N TRP A 19 11.75 5.15 -5.72
CA TRP A 19 11.74 4.82 -4.28
C TRP A 19 11.61 3.32 -3.99
N GLU A 20 11.75 2.47 -5.01
CA GLU A 20 11.61 1.01 -4.90
C GLU A 20 10.35 0.57 -4.12
N CYS A 21 9.23 1.29 -4.25
CA CYS A 21 7.99 1.02 -3.51
C CYS A 21 7.19 -0.21 -4.03
N TYR A 22 7.62 -0.76 -5.16
CA TYR A 22 7.01 -1.88 -5.89
C TYR A 22 5.58 -1.64 -6.41
N SER A 23 5.00 -0.44 -6.32
CA SER A 23 3.62 -0.21 -6.82
C SER A 23 3.47 -0.56 -8.30
N CYS A 24 4.42 -0.16 -9.14
CA CYS A 24 4.44 -0.53 -10.57
C CYS A 24 4.58 -2.05 -10.80
N VAL A 25 5.43 -2.72 -10.03
CA VAL A 25 5.62 -4.18 -10.09
C VAL A 25 4.33 -4.90 -9.72
N LYS A 26 3.71 -4.50 -8.59
CA LYS A 26 2.50 -5.15 -8.03
C LYS A 26 1.27 -5.00 -8.95
N ILE A 27 1.16 -3.89 -9.68
CA ILE A 27 -0.01 -3.60 -10.52
C ILE A 27 0.13 -4.07 -11.96
N CYS A 28 1.35 -4.41 -12.41
CA CYS A 28 1.58 -4.85 -13.78
C CYS A 28 0.84 -6.17 -14.04
N PRO A 29 -0.21 -6.20 -14.90
CA PRO A 29 -1.00 -7.40 -15.11
C PRO A 29 -0.22 -8.51 -15.84
N GLN A 30 0.85 -8.14 -16.54
CA GLN A 30 1.73 -9.08 -17.26
C GLN A 30 2.90 -9.56 -16.39
N GLY A 31 3.11 -8.99 -15.19
CA GLY A 31 4.30 -9.28 -14.38
C GLY A 31 5.61 -8.87 -15.07
N ALA A 32 5.58 -7.85 -15.93
CA ALA A 32 6.70 -7.49 -16.82
C ALA A 32 7.72 -6.51 -16.20
N ILE A 33 7.56 -6.15 -14.92
CA ILE A 33 8.40 -5.16 -14.23
C ILE A 33 9.06 -5.85 -13.04
N GLU A 34 10.37 -5.67 -12.89
CA GLU A 34 11.16 -6.10 -11.73
C GLU A 34 11.96 -4.93 -11.17
N MET A 35 12.33 -4.99 -9.90
CA MET A 35 13.25 -4.03 -9.28
C MET A 35 14.67 -4.57 -9.31
N ARG A 36 15.61 -3.72 -9.72
CA ARG A 36 17.04 -3.94 -9.60
C ARG A 36 17.56 -2.92 -8.59
N GLY A 37 18.10 -3.39 -7.47
CA GLY A 37 18.57 -2.56 -6.36
C GLY A 37 19.46 -1.39 -6.77
N TYR A 38 19.42 -0.29 -6.03
CA TYR A 38 20.27 0.88 -6.27
C TYR A 38 21.76 0.54 -6.38
N VAL A 39 22.39 1.00 -7.45
CA VAL A 39 23.77 0.60 -7.80
C VAL A 39 24.81 1.15 -6.84
N ASP A 40 24.47 2.19 -6.11
CA ASP A 40 25.30 2.87 -5.12
C ASP A 40 25.73 1.92 -3.98
N PHE A 41 24.89 0.93 -3.64
CA PHE A 41 25.16 0.04 -2.50
C PHE A 41 24.65 -1.40 -2.65
N VAL A 42 23.90 -1.75 -3.70
CA VAL A 42 23.33 -3.11 -3.85
C VAL A 42 24.14 -3.96 -4.84
N PRO A 43 24.79 -5.05 -4.38
CA PRO A 43 25.41 -6.02 -5.29
C PRO A 43 24.39 -6.69 -6.20
N LEU A 44 24.80 -7.02 -7.43
CA LEU A 44 23.92 -7.69 -8.40
C LEU A 44 23.44 -9.07 -7.93
N GLY A 45 22.30 -9.51 -8.46
CA GLY A 45 21.84 -10.91 -8.40
C GLY A 45 20.83 -11.25 -7.31
N ALA A 46 20.47 -10.31 -6.44
CA ALA A 46 19.34 -10.45 -5.53
C ALA A 46 18.04 -9.91 -6.17
N ALA A 47 16.89 -10.48 -5.79
CA ALA A 47 15.57 -10.06 -6.24
C ALA A 47 14.49 -10.33 -5.19
N CYS A 48 13.51 -9.44 -5.10
CA CYS A 48 12.28 -9.62 -4.31
C CYS A 48 11.08 -9.52 -5.24
N THR A 49 10.35 -10.62 -5.43
CA THR A 49 9.25 -10.72 -6.40
C THR A 49 7.91 -10.88 -5.67
N PRO A 50 6.99 -9.89 -5.76
CA PRO A 50 5.65 -10.00 -5.18
C PRO A 50 4.66 -10.68 -6.13
N MET A 51 3.68 -11.35 -5.56
CA MET A 51 2.43 -11.75 -6.22
C MET A 51 1.27 -11.30 -5.34
N ARG A 52 0.59 -10.23 -5.75
CA ARG A 52 -0.47 -9.60 -4.96
C ARG A 52 -1.84 -10.13 -5.40
N GLY A 53 -2.52 -10.83 -4.49
CA GLY A 53 -3.92 -11.22 -4.65
C GLY A 53 -4.88 -10.16 -4.10
N THR A 54 -6.09 -10.58 -3.74
CA THR A 54 -7.12 -9.72 -3.15
C THR A 54 -7.05 -9.69 -1.62
N ASP A 55 -6.82 -10.82 -0.97
CA ASP A 55 -6.81 -10.95 0.50
C ASP A 55 -5.41 -11.16 1.07
N ALA A 56 -4.44 -11.60 0.25
CA ALA A 56 -3.06 -11.83 0.63
C ALA A 56 -2.06 -11.41 -0.47
N ILE A 57 -0.80 -11.22 -0.05
CA ILE A 57 0.36 -11.04 -0.93
C ILE A 57 1.40 -12.11 -0.65
N MET A 58 1.95 -12.70 -1.70
CA MET A 58 3.07 -13.63 -1.62
C MET A 58 4.35 -12.93 -2.04
N TRP A 59 5.46 -13.30 -1.42
CA TRP A 59 6.80 -12.81 -1.76
C TRP A 59 7.75 -13.97 -1.95
N THR A 60 8.54 -13.90 -3.02
CA THR A 60 9.73 -14.73 -3.21
C THR A 60 10.96 -13.83 -3.13
N VAL A 61 11.87 -14.13 -2.20
CA VAL A 61 13.15 -13.42 -2.05
C VAL A 61 14.26 -14.34 -2.50
N LYS A 62 14.96 -13.98 -3.58
CA LYS A 62 16.13 -14.67 -4.11
C LYS A 62 17.38 -13.89 -3.75
N PHE A 63 18.31 -14.54 -3.06
CA PHE A 63 19.61 -13.98 -2.72
C PHE A 63 20.59 -14.19 -3.88
N ARG A 64 21.65 -13.38 -3.92
CA ARG A 64 22.75 -13.52 -4.89
C ARG A 64 23.36 -14.93 -4.92
N ASN A 65 23.43 -15.61 -3.77
CA ASN A 65 23.96 -16.97 -3.65
C ASN A 65 22.97 -18.07 -4.06
N GLY A 66 21.80 -17.72 -4.57
CA GLY A 66 20.76 -18.67 -4.97
C GLY A 66 19.81 -19.13 -3.86
N LYS A 67 20.02 -18.69 -2.60
CA LYS A 67 19.05 -18.97 -1.51
C LYS A 67 17.69 -18.34 -1.85
N ILE A 68 16.62 -19.10 -1.64
CA ILE A 68 15.24 -18.65 -1.88
C ILE A 68 14.45 -18.71 -0.57
N LEU A 69 13.79 -17.61 -0.23
CA LEU A 69 12.79 -17.53 0.84
C LEU A 69 11.42 -17.25 0.24
N ARG A 70 10.37 -17.82 0.82
CA ARG A 70 8.98 -17.59 0.40
C ARG A 70 8.13 -17.21 1.60
N PHE A 71 7.30 -16.19 1.42
CA PHE A 71 6.42 -15.65 2.44
C PHE A 71 5.02 -15.41 1.88
N LYS A 72 4.01 -15.43 2.74
CA LYS A 72 2.64 -15.05 2.43
C LYS A 72 2.08 -14.24 3.60
N PHE A 73 1.51 -13.07 3.31
CA PHE A 73 0.95 -12.17 4.32
C PHE A 73 -0.49 -11.79 3.94
N PRO A 74 -1.44 -11.76 4.90
CA PRO A 74 -2.75 -11.17 4.65
C PRO A 74 -2.61 -9.66 4.41
N ILE A 75 -3.41 -9.09 3.51
CA ILE A 75 -3.42 -7.65 3.19
C ILE A 75 -4.78 -7.00 3.41
N ARG A 76 -5.86 -7.78 3.50
CA ARG A 76 -7.22 -7.26 3.67
C ARG A 76 -8.11 -8.31 4.30
N THR A 77 -8.98 -7.89 5.22
CA THR A 77 -9.97 -8.75 5.90
C THR A 77 -11.39 -8.59 5.34
N THR A 78 -11.62 -7.59 4.48
CA THR A 78 -12.89 -7.30 3.81
C THR A 78 -12.74 -7.29 2.29
N PRO A 79 -13.81 -7.50 1.51
CA PRO A 79 -13.74 -7.41 0.05
C PRO A 79 -13.26 -6.05 -0.48
N TRP A 80 -12.70 -6.06 -1.69
CA TRP A 80 -12.34 -4.81 -2.38
C TRP A 80 -13.59 -4.02 -2.75
N GLY A 81 -13.58 -2.71 -2.48
CA GLY A 81 -14.71 -1.83 -2.77
C GLY A 81 -15.89 -1.94 -1.79
N SER A 82 -15.76 -2.65 -0.66
CA SER A 82 -16.86 -2.86 0.29
C SER A 82 -16.89 -1.89 1.48
N ILE A 83 -16.09 -0.82 1.48
CA ILE A 83 -16.07 0.12 2.61
C ILE A 83 -17.33 0.98 2.55
N GLN A 84 -18.11 1.00 3.63
CA GLN A 84 -19.22 1.91 3.83
C GLN A 84 -18.77 3.01 4.80
N PRO A 85 -18.43 4.22 4.32
CA PRO A 85 -17.68 5.21 5.10
C PRO A 85 -18.43 5.75 6.33
N PHE A 86 -19.76 5.78 6.29
CA PHE A 86 -20.61 6.33 7.35
C PHE A 86 -21.64 5.31 7.86
N GLU A 87 -21.37 4.01 7.69
CA GLU A 87 -22.29 2.95 8.12
C GLU A 87 -22.60 3.04 9.62
N GLY A 88 -23.89 3.18 9.95
CA GLY A 88 -24.35 3.25 11.34
C GLY A 88 -24.03 4.56 12.07
N LEU A 89 -23.48 5.58 11.38
CA LEU A 89 -23.16 6.87 11.99
C LEU A 89 -24.32 7.87 11.84
N PRO A 90 -24.51 8.77 12.82
CA PRO A 90 -25.52 9.83 12.72
C PRO A 90 -25.15 10.86 11.65
N GLU A 91 -26.16 11.53 11.08
CA GLU A 91 -25.94 12.67 10.18
C GLU A 91 -25.29 13.84 10.94
N PRO A 92 -24.41 14.61 10.29
CA PRO A 92 -23.80 15.78 10.91
C PRO A 92 -24.86 16.83 11.26
N SER A 93 -24.63 17.56 12.35
CA SER A 93 -25.50 18.66 12.78
C SER A 93 -24.75 19.98 12.88
N THR A 94 -25.48 21.10 12.81
CA THR A 94 -24.89 22.44 12.97
C THR A 94 -24.32 22.68 14.36
N ASP A 95 -24.78 21.92 15.37
CA ASP A 95 -24.25 22.01 16.72
C ASP A 95 -22.98 21.17 16.88
N GLY A 96 -22.96 19.96 16.30
CA GLY A 96 -21.73 19.15 16.22
C GLY A 96 -20.60 19.83 15.44
N LEU A 97 -20.94 20.67 14.45
CA LEU A 97 -19.92 21.47 13.73
C LEU A 97 -19.16 22.46 14.63
N LYS A 98 -19.69 22.81 15.80
CA LYS A 98 -19.11 23.81 16.71
C LYS A 98 -18.28 23.18 17.81
N ASP A 99 -18.33 21.86 17.97
CA ASP A 99 -17.50 21.14 18.93
C ASP A 99 -16.23 20.58 18.25
N GLU A 100 -15.45 19.82 19.00
CA GLU A 100 -14.17 19.25 18.56
C GLU A 100 -14.29 17.80 18.07
N LEU A 101 -15.51 17.22 18.04
CA LEU A 101 -15.73 15.82 17.68
C LEU A 101 -15.62 15.62 16.17
N LEU A 102 -14.92 14.54 15.77
CA LEU A 102 -14.96 14.05 14.40
C LEU A 102 -16.16 13.12 14.18
N THR A 103 -16.43 12.79 12.92
CA THR A 103 -17.52 11.88 12.54
C THR A 103 -17.41 10.54 13.27
N GLY A 104 -18.45 10.20 14.03
CA GLY A 104 -18.54 8.95 14.81
C GLY A 104 -17.91 9.03 16.20
N GLU A 105 -17.24 10.12 16.57
CA GLU A 105 -16.76 10.32 17.92
C GLU A 105 -17.89 10.75 18.87
N PRO A 106 -17.82 10.38 20.17
CA PRO A 106 -16.76 9.61 20.81
C PRO A 106 -16.88 8.09 20.62
N ASP A 107 -17.96 7.59 20.02
CA ASP A 107 -18.28 6.16 19.98
C ASP A 107 -17.20 5.31 19.30
N ILE A 108 -16.63 5.77 18.17
CA ILE A 108 -15.56 5.04 17.47
C ILE A 108 -14.23 5.00 18.23
N LEU A 109 -14.06 5.86 19.23
CA LEU A 109 -12.90 5.85 20.12
C LEU A 109 -13.07 4.84 21.27
N GLU A 110 -14.26 4.24 21.40
CA GLU A 110 -14.62 3.29 22.46
C GLU A 110 -14.46 3.89 23.88
N VAL A 111 -14.72 5.19 24.03
CA VAL A 111 -14.69 5.92 25.31
C VAL A 111 -16.00 6.67 25.56
N SER A 112 -16.30 6.96 26.82
CA SER A 112 -17.55 7.64 27.21
C SER A 112 -17.60 9.12 26.83
N GLU A 113 -16.44 9.77 26.70
CA GLU A 113 -16.31 11.20 26.37
C GLU A 113 -14.97 11.45 25.67
N LEU A 114 -14.88 12.56 24.93
CA LEU A 114 -13.64 12.93 24.23
C LEU A 114 -12.49 13.14 25.22
N PRO A 115 -11.36 12.41 25.10
CA PRO A 115 -10.23 12.57 26.01
C PRO A 115 -9.61 13.98 25.89
N THR A 116 -9.50 14.68 27.03
CA THR A 116 -8.90 16.02 27.08
C THR A 116 -7.59 16.01 27.86
N LEU A 117 -6.65 16.90 27.48
CA LEU A 117 -5.43 17.11 28.24
C LEU A 117 -5.75 17.84 29.55
N LYS A 118 -5.15 17.39 30.66
CA LYS A 118 -5.16 18.15 31.91
C LYS A 118 -4.41 19.46 31.66
N LYS A 119 -5.11 20.58 31.86
CA LYS A 119 -4.52 21.91 31.79
C LYS A 119 -3.65 22.21 33.00
#